data_AF-A0A530C0F7-F1
#
_entry.id   AF-A0A530C0F7-F1
#
_cell.length_a   1.000
_cell.length_b   1.000
_cell.length_c   1.000
_cell.angle_alpha   90.00
_cell.angle_beta   90.00
_cell.angle_gamma   90.00
#
_symmetry.space_group_name_H-M   'P 1'
#
loop_
_entity.id
_entity.type
_entity.pdbx_description
1 polymer ?
#
loop_
_entity_poly.entity_id
_entity_poly.type
_entity_poly.pdbx_seq_one_letter_code
_entity_poly.pdbx_strand_id
1 'polypeptide(L)'
;TPVRPLDKPFLMPIEDVFSISGRGTVVTGRVERGVVKVGEELEIVGIRPTTKTTCTGVEMFRKLLDQGQAGDNIGALLRGVDREGVERGQVLAKPGSVKPHKKFVAEAYILTKDEGGRHTPFFTNYRPQFYFRTTDVTGIVTLPAGTEMVMPGDNITVDVELIVPIAMEEKLRFAIREGGRTVGAGIVVTIKE
;
A
#
# COMPACT_ATOMS: atom_id res chain seq x y z
N THR A 1 -13.43 13.86 17.29
CA THR A 1 -12.93 12.71 16.49
C THR A 1 -12.39 13.26 15.19
N PRO A 2 -11.29 12.72 14.62
CA PRO A 2 -10.77 13.18 13.33
C PRO A 2 -11.86 13.12 12.25
N VAL A 3 -11.88 14.12 11.36
CA VAL A 3 -12.82 14.16 10.24
C VAL A 3 -12.50 13.02 9.29
N ARG A 4 -13.48 12.16 9.02
CA ARG A 4 -13.35 11.03 8.10
C ARG A 4 -13.38 11.55 6.65
N PRO A 5 -12.45 11.12 5.77
CA PRO A 5 -12.42 11.56 4.37
C PRO A 5 -13.45 10.80 3.51
N LEU A 6 -14.74 11.04 3.77
CA LEU A 6 -15.85 10.31 3.15
C LEU A 6 -16.09 10.68 1.67
N ASP A 7 -15.78 11.91 1.28
CA ASP A 7 -16.03 12.41 -0.09
C ASP A 7 -14.94 12.01 -1.10
N LYS A 8 -13.91 11.29 -0.65
CA LYS A 8 -12.83 10.83 -1.52
C LYS A 8 -13.20 9.49 -2.20
N PRO A 9 -12.59 9.17 -3.35
CA PRO A 9 -12.74 7.84 -3.94
C PRO A 9 -12.36 6.73 -2.95
N PHE A 10 -13.20 5.69 -2.89
CA PHE A 10 -12.98 4.55 -2.00
C PHE A 10 -11.59 3.95 -2.18
N LEU A 11 -10.90 3.72 -1.05
CA LEU A 11 -9.66 2.97 -1.00
C LEU A 11 -9.58 2.21 0.32
N MET A 12 -9.38 0.90 0.25
CA MET A 12 -9.18 0.02 1.39
C MET A 12 -7.97 -0.90 1.13
N PRO A 13 -6.88 -0.76 1.90
CA PRO A 13 -5.75 -1.67 1.83
C PRO A 13 -6.15 -3.06 2.31
N ILE A 14 -5.72 -4.10 1.60
CA ILE A 14 -6.01 -5.48 1.97
C ILE A 14 -5.01 -5.95 3.01
N GLU A 15 -5.52 -6.37 4.16
CA GLU A 15 -4.76 -6.88 5.31
C GLU A 15 -4.75 -8.40 5.34
N ASP A 16 -5.92 -9.05 5.16
CA ASP A 16 -6.06 -10.51 5.10
C ASP A 16 -7.09 -10.95 4.04
N VAL A 17 -7.00 -12.22 3.65
CA VAL A 17 -7.87 -12.85 2.64
C VAL A 17 -8.41 -14.16 3.19
N PHE A 18 -9.73 -14.33 3.12
CA PHE A 18 -10.45 -15.51 3.57
C PHE A 18 -11.31 -16.06 2.43
N SER A 19 -11.45 -17.39 2.38
CA SER A 19 -12.44 -18.05 1.53
C SER A 19 -13.56 -18.56 2.41
N ILE A 20 -14.79 -18.16 2.11
CA ILE A 20 -15.97 -18.62 2.82
C ILE A 20 -16.76 -19.55 1.91
N SER A 21 -16.84 -20.82 2.32
CA SER A 21 -17.59 -21.85 1.59
C SER A 21 -19.03 -21.38 1.30
N GLY A 22 -19.42 -21.46 0.03
CA GLY A 22 -20.75 -21.07 -0.45
C GLY A 22 -21.02 -19.55 -0.54
N ARG A 23 -20.10 -18.68 -0.07
CA ARG A 23 -20.24 -17.21 -0.16
C ARG A 23 -19.22 -16.57 -1.11
N GLY A 24 -17.98 -17.07 -1.12
CA GLY A 24 -16.90 -16.53 -1.95
C GLY A 24 -15.72 -15.99 -1.14
N THR A 25 -14.88 -15.18 -1.79
CA THR A 25 -13.69 -14.59 -1.18
C THR A 25 -14.03 -13.31 -0.43
N VAL A 26 -13.60 -13.24 0.83
CA VAL A 26 -13.68 -12.03 1.67
C VAL A 26 -12.28 -11.49 1.89
N VAL A 27 -12.11 -10.19 1.67
CA VAL A 27 -10.88 -9.48 2.02
C VAL A 27 -11.16 -8.51 3.16
N THR A 28 -10.23 -8.40 4.09
CA THR A 28 -10.37 -7.50 5.25
C THR A 28 -9.40 -6.35 5.16
N GLY A 29 -9.79 -5.23 5.75
CA GLY A 29 -8.91 -4.07 5.91
C GLY A 29 -9.63 -2.88 6.53
N ARG A 30 -8.85 -1.89 6.93
CA ARG A 30 -9.38 -0.58 7.30
C ARG A 30 -9.64 0.28 6.07
N VAL A 31 -10.85 0.81 5.92
CA VAL A 31 -11.14 1.78 4.86
C VAL A 31 -10.34 3.06 5.12
N GLU A 32 -9.40 3.39 4.24
CA GLU A 32 -8.53 4.56 4.37
C GLU A 32 -9.33 5.83 4.06
N ARG A 33 -10.18 5.77 3.03
CA ARG A 33 -10.99 6.88 2.55
C ARG A 33 -12.18 6.43 1.72
N GLY A 34 -13.15 7.32 1.57
CA GLY A 34 -14.36 7.08 0.81
C GLY A 34 -15.35 6.14 1.50
N VAL A 35 -16.31 5.67 0.70
CA VAL A 35 -17.38 4.75 1.09
C VAL A 35 -17.50 3.68 0.00
N VAL A 36 -17.70 2.43 0.41
CA VAL A 36 -18.09 1.32 -0.46
C VAL A 36 -19.48 0.85 -0.09
N LYS A 37 -20.32 0.60 -1.08
CA LYS A 37 -21.66 0.02 -0.91
C LYS A 37 -21.75 -1.36 -1.55
N VAL A 38 -22.63 -2.19 -1.00
CA VAL A 38 -22.97 -3.46 -1.65
C VAL A 38 -23.53 -3.19 -3.05
N GLY A 39 -23.00 -3.88 -4.04
CA GLY A 39 -23.33 -3.75 -5.46
C GLY A 39 -22.34 -2.87 -6.25
N GLU A 40 -21.42 -2.16 -5.60
CA GLU A 40 -20.46 -1.30 -6.31
C GLU A 40 -19.34 -2.10 -6.99
N GLU A 41 -18.94 -1.64 -8.18
CA GLU A 41 -17.75 -2.12 -8.87
C GLU A 41 -16.49 -1.57 -8.21
N LEU A 42 -15.48 -2.42 -8.05
CA LEU A 42 -14.19 -2.12 -7.46
C LEU A 42 -13.06 -2.65 -8.34
N GLU A 43 -11.89 -2.05 -8.21
CA GLU A 43 -10.64 -2.58 -8.73
C GLU A 43 -9.77 -3.15 -7.61
N ILE A 44 -9.11 -4.27 -7.88
CA ILE A 44 -8.04 -4.83 -7.07
C ILE A 44 -6.72 -4.37 -7.69
N VAL A 45 -5.99 -3.50 -6.99
CA VAL A 45 -4.83 -2.78 -7.55
C VAL A 45 -3.54 -3.10 -6.80
N GLY A 46 -2.45 -3.31 -7.55
CA GLY A 46 -1.11 -3.59 -7.02
C GLY A 46 -0.73 -5.06 -7.11
N ILE A 47 0.57 -5.34 -7.04
CA ILE A 47 1.28 -6.64 -7.10
C ILE A 47 1.11 -7.40 -8.43
N ARG A 48 -0.12 -7.48 -8.92
CA ARG A 48 -0.57 -8.18 -10.12
C ARG A 48 -1.29 -7.21 -11.09
N PRO A 49 -1.59 -7.63 -12.34
CA PRO A 49 -2.46 -6.87 -13.21
C PRO A 49 -3.77 -6.51 -12.53
N THR A 50 -4.23 -5.28 -12.71
CA THR A 50 -5.48 -4.80 -12.11
C THR A 50 -6.66 -5.59 -12.62
N THR A 51 -7.50 -6.05 -11.71
CA THR A 51 -8.74 -6.77 -12.02
C THR A 51 -9.93 -6.02 -11.44
N LYS A 52 -11.10 -6.21 -12.07
CA LYS A 52 -12.37 -5.67 -11.60
C LYS A 52 -13.17 -6.73 -10.88
N THR A 53 -13.93 -6.30 -9.88
CA THR A 53 -14.88 -7.14 -9.15
C THR A 53 -16.06 -6.31 -8.68
N THR A 54 -17.06 -6.94 -8.08
CA THR A 54 -18.20 -6.30 -7.45
C THR A 54 -18.18 -6.62 -5.96
N CYS A 55 -18.35 -5.61 -5.11
CA CYS A 55 -18.61 -5.83 -3.68
C CYS A 55 -20.01 -6.41 -3.51
N THR A 56 -20.13 -7.65 -3.05
CA THR A 56 -21.44 -8.32 -2.85
C THR A 56 -21.87 -8.37 -1.40
N GLY A 57 -21.04 -7.88 -0.48
CA GLY A 57 -21.36 -7.81 0.94
C GLY A 57 -20.30 -7.02 1.69
N VAL A 58 -20.75 -6.28 2.71
CA VAL A 58 -19.88 -5.64 3.69
C VAL A 58 -20.22 -6.23 5.06
N GLU A 59 -19.21 -6.69 5.78
CA GLU A 59 -19.36 -7.25 7.12
C GLU A 59 -18.47 -6.51 8.12
N MET A 60 -18.98 -6.22 9.30
CA MET A 60 -18.20 -5.73 10.43
C MET A 60 -18.65 -6.44 11.71
N PHE A 61 -17.71 -7.08 12.43
CA PHE A 61 -17.99 -7.80 13.69
C PHE A 61 -19.19 -8.77 13.60
N ARG A 62 -19.25 -9.61 12.55
CA ARG A 62 -20.34 -10.57 12.29
C ARG A 62 -21.70 -9.94 11.98
N LYS A 63 -21.75 -8.63 11.68
CA LYS A 63 -22.96 -7.94 11.22
C LYS A 63 -22.82 -7.59 9.76
N LEU A 64 -23.84 -7.90 8.98
CA LEU A 64 -23.96 -7.44 7.60
C LEU A 64 -24.35 -5.96 7.61
N LEU A 65 -23.68 -5.19 6.76
CA LEU A 65 -23.92 -3.76 6.56
C LEU A 65 -24.19 -3.51 5.07
N ASP A 66 -24.96 -2.45 4.80
CA ASP A 66 -25.21 -2.00 3.43
C ASP A 66 -24.00 -1.27 2.83
N GLN A 67 -23.12 -0.74 3.69
CA GLN A 67 -21.93 0.01 3.29
C GLN A 67 -20.82 -0.04 4.35
N GLY A 68 -19.59 0.25 3.93
CA GLY A 68 -18.44 0.51 4.78
C GLY A 68 -17.80 1.85 4.44
N GLN A 69 -17.28 2.56 5.44
CA GLN A 69 -16.80 3.94 5.25
C GLN A 69 -15.44 4.18 5.91
N ALA A 70 -14.76 5.26 5.52
CA ALA A 70 -13.45 5.63 6.04
C ALA A 70 -13.38 5.52 7.58
N GLY A 71 -12.33 4.83 8.07
CA GLY A 71 -12.09 4.54 9.48
C GLY A 71 -12.63 3.19 9.96
N ASP A 72 -13.55 2.57 9.23
CA ASP A 72 -14.13 1.28 9.56
C ASP A 72 -13.17 0.12 9.23
N ASN A 73 -13.13 -0.91 10.07
CA ASN A 73 -12.50 -2.18 9.74
C ASN A 73 -13.60 -3.13 9.23
N ILE A 74 -13.55 -3.50 7.97
CA ILE A 74 -14.60 -4.29 7.32
C ILE A 74 -14.03 -5.57 6.68
N GLY A 75 -14.89 -6.55 6.46
CA GLY A 75 -14.72 -7.59 5.47
C GLY A 75 -15.57 -7.27 4.24
N ALA A 76 -14.96 -7.20 3.06
CA ALA A 76 -15.64 -7.02 1.79
C ALA A 76 -15.70 -8.35 1.04
N LEU A 77 -16.91 -8.82 0.73
CA LEU A 77 -17.14 -10.01 -0.09
C LEU A 77 -17.03 -9.63 -1.57
N LEU A 78 -16.21 -10.37 -2.33
CA LEU A 78 -15.89 -10.08 -3.72
C LEU A 78 -16.51 -11.12 -4.66
N ARG A 79 -17.17 -10.66 -5.72
CA ARG A 79 -17.75 -11.53 -6.75
C ARG A 79 -16.67 -12.06 -7.69
N GLY A 80 -16.67 -13.37 -7.91
CA GLY A 80 -15.89 -14.01 -8.97
C GLY A 80 -14.38 -13.90 -8.79
N VAL A 81 -13.93 -13.67 -7.55
CA VAL A 81 -12.51 -13.61 -7.20
C VAL A 81 -12.22 -14.81 -6.33
N ASP A 82 -11.32 -15.68 -6.78
CA ASP A 82 -10.80 -16.78 -5.98
C ASP A 82 -9.79 -16.26 -4.95
N ARG A 83 -9.58 -17.01 -3.87
CA ARG A 83 -8.62 -16.65 -2.81
C ARG A 83 -7.22 -16.39 -3.36
N GLU A 84 -6.82 -17.14 -4.38
CA GLU A 84 -5.52 -17.02 -5.02
C GLU A 84 -5.42 -15.80 -5.94
N GLY A 85 -6.56 -15.22 -6.35
CA GLY A 85 -6.66 -14.05 -7.23
C GLY A 85 -6.50 -12.71 -6.51
N VAL A 86 -6.41 -12.71 -5.18
CA VAL A 86 -6.24 -11.52 -4.36
C VAL A 86 -5.30 -11.79 -3.19
N GLU A 87 -4.48 -10.81 -2.82
CA GLU A 87 -3.51 -10.97 -1.75
C GLU A 87 -3.30 -9.70 -0.93
N ARG A 88 -2.72 -9.89 0.26
CA ARG A 88 -2.28 -8.80 1.14
C ARG A 88 -1.28 -7.91 0.40
N GLY A 89 -1.43 -6.61 0.56
CA GLY A 89 -0.59 -5.60 -0.11
C GLY A 89 -1.21 -4.99 -1.36
N GLN A 90 -2.24 -5.62 -1.91
CA GLN A 90 -3.13 -4.98 -2.87
C GLN A 90 -4.09 -4.03 -2.13
N VAL A 91 -4.79 -3.18 -2.89
CA VAL A 91 -5.88 -2.34 -2.38
C VAL A 91 -7.15 -2.65 -3.16
N LEU A 92 -8.30 -2.58 -2.48
CA LEU A 92 -9.57 -2.33 -3.16
C LEU A 92 -9.72 -0.84 -3.37
N ALA A 93 -10.08 -0.43 -4.58
CA ALA A 93 -10.30 0.98 -4.88
C ALA A 93 -11.49 1.19 -5.81
N LYS A 94 -12.03 2.41 -5.79
CA LYS A 94 -12.97 2.86 -6.82
C LYS A 94 -12.28 2.76 -8.19
N PRO A 95 -12.93 2.21 -9.24
CA PRO A 95 -12.29 2.01 -10.53
C PRO A 95 -11.65 3.28 -11.10
N GLY A 96 -10.41 3.17 -11.56
CA GLY A 96 -9.62 4.26 -12.15
C GLY A 96 -9.14 5.32 -11.16
N SER A 97 -9.40 5.19 -9.86
CA SER A 97 -9.04 6.21 -8.86
C SER A 97 -7.61 6.13 -8.37
N VAL A 98 -6.97 4.96 -8.45
CA VAL A 98 -5.56 4.75 -8.10
C VAL A 98 -4.96 3.77 -9.11
N LYS A 99 -3.69 3.98 -9.47
CA LYS A 99 -2.98 3.15 -10.43
C LYS A 99 -1.79 2.46 -9.77
N PRO A 100 -1.38 1.29 -10.30
CA PRO A 100 -0.21 0.58 -9.82
C PRO A 100 1.05 1.14 -10.51
N HIS A 101 2.10 1.37 -9.74
CA HIS A 101 3.34 2.01 -10.19
C HIS A 101 4.57 1.28 -9.64
N LYS A 102 5.68 1.31 -10.37
CA LYS A 102 6.96 0.73 -9.96
C LYS A 102 8.02 1.78 -9.69
N LYS A 103 8.00 2.89 -10.41
CA LYS A 103 9.07 3.88 -10.38
C LYS A 103 8.57 5.19 -9.82
N PHE A 104 9.28 5.71 -8.83
CA PHE A 104 8.94 6.97 -8.20
C PHE A 104 10.19 7.66 -7.64
N VAL A 105 10.07 8.97 -7.50
CA VAL A 105 11.00 9.79 -6.73
C VAL A 105 10.44 9.90 -5.32
N ALA A 106 11.30 9.73 -4.32
CA ALA A 106 10.94 9.91 -2.92
C ALA A 106 11.90 10.82 -2.18
N GLU A 107 11.36 11.55 -1.20
CA GLU A 107 12.14 12.13 -0.12
C GLU A 107 12.15 11.15 1.04
N ALA A 108 13.33 10.83 1.55
CA ALA A 108 13.52 9.86 2.62
C ALA A 108 14.45 10.40 3.71
N TYR A 109 14.04 10.20 4.96
CA TYR A 109 14.88 10.33 6.14
C TYR A 109 15.41 8.94 6.51
N ILE A 110 16.73 8.83 6.67
CA ILE A 110 17.39 7.58 7.07
C ILE A 110 17.62 7.61 8.57
N LEU A 111 17.08 6.63 9.29
CA LEU A 111 17.16 6.58 10.74
C LEU A 111 18.62 6.46 11.18
N THR A 112 18.97 7.22 12.21
CA THR A 112 20.24 7.10 12.92
C THR A 112 20.34 5.76 13.65
N LYS A 113 21.56 5.40 14.08
CA LYS A 113 21.79 4.24 14.93
C LYS A 113 20.96 4.30 16.23
N ASP A 114 20.84 5.48 16.84
CA ASP A 114 20.15 5.64 18.13
C ASP A 114 18.63 5.52 17.99
N GLU A 115 18.09 5.79 16.80
CA GLU A 115 16.70 5.52 16.41
C GLU A 115 16.47 4.05 16.01
N GLY A 116 17.48 3.19 16.13
CA GLY A 116 17.41 1.77 15.75
C GLY A 116 17.62 1.50 14.25
N GLY A 117 18.14 2.48 13.51
CA GLY A 117 18.43 2.40 12.09
C GLY A 117 19.75 1.71 11.76
N ARG A 118 20.38 2.14 10.67
CA ARG A 118 21.64 1.57 10.19
C ARG A 118 22.83 2.09 11.00
N HIS A 119 23.89 1.28 11.06
CA HIS A 119 25.18 1.67 11.60
C HIS A 119 26.14 2.20 10.52
N THR A 120 25.94 1.76 9.28
CA THR A 120 26.82 2.05 8.15
C THR A 120 26.03 2.70 7.01
N PRO A 121 26.70 3.50 6.15
CA PRO A 121 26.07 4.08 4.98
C PRO A 121 25.53 3.03 4.02
N PHE A 122 24.74 3.48 3.05
CA PHE A 122 24.41 2.71 1.85
C PHE A 122 24.74 3.50 0.59
N PHE A 123 24.81 2.78 -0.53
CA PHE A 123 25.21 3.29 -1.84
C PHE A 123 24.06 3.11 -2.83
N THR A 124 24.26 3.60 -4.06
CA THR A 124 23.37 3.23 -5.18
C THR A 124 23.30 1.71 -5.35
N ASN A 125 22.20 1.20 -5.91
CA ASN A 125 21.85 -0.22 -5.95
C ASN A 125 21.57 -0.86 -4.57
N TYR A 126 21.36 -0.07 -3.52
CA TYR A 126 20.83 -0.58 -2.25
C TYR A 126 19.43 -1.18 -2.47
N ARG A 127 19.18 -2.37 -1.89
CA ARG A 127 17.95 -3.15 -2.11
C ARG A 127 17.16 -3.45 -0.83
N PRO A 128 16.60 -2.44 -0.16
CA PRO A 128 15.76 -2.64 1.01
C PRO A 128 14.35 -3.10 0.62
N GLN A 129 13.56 -3.40 1.65
CA GLN A 129 12.12 -3.54 1.55
C GLN A 129 11.45 -2.18 1.79
N PHE A 130 10.48 -1.83 0.95
CA PHE A 130 9.63 -0.65 1.10
C PHE A 130 8.28 -1.11 1.62
N TYR A 131 7.92 -0.66 2.82
CA TYR A 131 6.64 -0.97 3.44
C TYR A 131 5.59 0.05 3.02
N PHE A 132 4.71 -0.37 2.12
CA PHE A 132 3.55 0.38 1.68
C PHE A 132 2.29 -0.22 2.26
N ARG A 133 1.63 0.56 3.13
CA ARG A 133 0.38 0.20 3.81
C ARG A 133 0.44 -1.13 4.58
N THR A 134 0.27 -2.26 3.90
CA THR A 134 0.16 -3.59 4.50
C THR A 134 1.26 -4.55 4.04
N THR A 135 2.11 -4.18 3.08
CA THR A 135 3.09 -5.08 2.45
C THR A 135 4.49 -4.49 2.33
N ASP A 136 5.48 -5.39 2.38
CA ASP A 136 6.89 -5.12 2.12
C ASP A 136 7.21 -5.49 0.66
N VAL A 137 7.75 -4.55 -0.11
CA VAL A 137 8.18 -4.78 -1.49
C VAL A 137 9.64 -4.39 -1.66
N THR A 138 10.46 -5.31 -2.15
CA THR A 138 11.85 -5.00 -2.49
C THR A 138 11.90 -3.92 -3.56
N GLY A 139 12.73 -2.90 -3.33
CA GLY A 139 13.01 -1.87 -4.32
C GLY A 139 14.50 -1.64 -4.48
N ILE A 140 14.90 -1.06 -5.59
CA ILE A 140 16.28 -0.67 -5.89
C ILE A 140 16.36 0.84 -5.76
N VAL A 141 17.31 1.32 -4.96
CA VAL A 141 17.57 2.74 -4.76
C VAL A 141 18.65 3.22 -5.71
N THR A 142 18.35 4.30 -6.44
CA THR A 142 19.33 5.07 -7.21
C THR A 142 19.54 6.43 -6.56
N LEU A 143 20.78 6.72 -6.21
CA LEU A 143 21.15 8.01 -5.61
C LEU A 143 21.25 9.12 -6.68
N PRO A 144 21.05 10.40 -6.31
CA PRO A 144 21.27 11.52 -7.21
C PRO A 144 22.71 11.58 -7.73
N ALA A 145 22.91 12.13 -8.93
CA ALA A 145 24.23 12.34 -9.49
C ALA A 145 25.12 13.16 -8.52
N GLY A 146 26.36 12.71 -8.32
CA GLY A 146 27.30 13.33 -7.37
C GLY A 146 27.13 12.88 -5.91
N THR A 147 26.10 12.08 -5.58
CA THR A 147 25.95 11.48 -4.25
C THR A 147 26.54 10.07 -4.25
N GLU A 148 27.68 9.89 -3.58
CA GLU A 148 28.33 8.58 -3.51
C GLU A 148 27.65 7.63 -2.51
N MET A 149 27.29 8.15 -1.33
CA MET A 149 26.71 7.37 -0.25
C MET A 149 25.74 8.21 0.59
N VAL A 150 24.86 7.54 1.32
CA VAL A 150 23.90 8.15 2.27
C VAL A 150 24.19 7.65 3.67
N MET A 151 24.33 8.56 4.62
CA MET A 151 24.63 8.28 6.02
C MET A 151 23.35 8.12 6.84
N PRO A 152 23.38 7.31 7.92
CA PRO A 152 22.32 7.35 8.94
C PRO A 152 22.15 8.77 9.50
N GLY A 153 20.93 9.29 9.51
CA GLY A 153 20.58 10.66 9.89
C GLY A 153 20.35 11.62 8.72
N ASP A 154 20.67 11.21 7.48
CA ASP A 154 20.49 12.07 6.31
C ASP A 154 19.04 12.15 5.86
N ASN A 155 18.70 13.30 5.26
CA ASN A 155 17.53 13.46 4.41
C ASN A 155 18.00 13.50 2.96
N ILE A 156 17.41 12.66 2.10
CA ILE A 156 17.83 12.51 0.72
C ILE A 156 16.64 12.33 -0.22
N THR A 157 16.75 12.88 -1.41
CA THR A 157 15.84 12.56 -2.53
C THR A 157 16.43 11.39 -3.32
N VAL A 158 15.67 10.32 -3.51
CA VAL A 158 16.12 9.11 -4.19
C VAL A 158 15.14 8.65 -5.25
N ASP A 159 15.67 8.04 -6.30
CA ASP A 159 14.90 7.29 -7.28
C ASP A 159 14.73 5.85 -6.79
N VAL A 160 13.50 5.33 -6.85
CA VAL A 160 13.17 3.98 -6.41
C VAL A 160 12.48 3.21 -7.53
N GLU A 161 12.93 1.98 -7.76
CA GLU A 161 12.27 1.01 -8.64
C GLU A 161 11.88 -0.24 -7.86
N LEU A 162 10.58 -0.51 -7.74
CA LEU A 162 10.03 -1.69 -7.08
C LEU A 162 10.02 -2.90 -8.00
N ILE A 163 10.26 -4.09 -7.45
CA ILE A 163 10.25 -5.34 -8.23
C ILE A 163 8.84 -5.70 -8.75
N VAL A 164 7.80 -5.31 -8.00
CA VAL A 164 6.37 -5.47 -8.35
C VAL A 164 5.66 -4.13 -8.22
N PRO A 165 4.61 -3.87 -9.03
CA PRO A 165 3.95 -2.57 -9.00
C PRO A 165 3.07 -2.44 -7.74
N ILE A 166 2.96 -1.23 -7.19
CA ILE A 166 2.14 -0.97 -5.99
C ILE A 166 1.15 0.16 -6.26
N ALA A 167 -0.05 0.05 -5.71
CA ALA A 167 -1.05 1.10 -5.77
C ALA A 167 -0.54 2.34 -5.03
N MET A 168 -0.16 3.37 -5.76
CA MET A 168 0.60 4.50 -5.25
C MET A 168 0.05 5.82 -5.78
N GLU A 169 0.12 6.84 -4.93
CA GLU A 169 -0.18 8.23 -5.26
C GLU A 169 0.94 9.11 -4.69
N GLU A 170 1.10 10.30 -5.23
CA GLU A 170 1.97 11.30 -4.61
C GLU A 170 1.53 11.57 -3.17
N LYS A 171 2.51 11.88 -2.32
CA LYS A 171 2.37 12.10 -0.87
C LYS A 171 2.06 10.83 -0.07
N LEU A 172 2.04 9.65 -0.70
CA LEU A 172 1.97 8.38 0.02
C LEU A 172 3.24 8.19 0.86
N ARG A 173 3.05 7.95 2.16
CA ARG A 173 4.15 7.66 3.09
C ARG A 173 4.47 6.18 3.09
N PHE A 174 5.73 5.85 3.31
CA PHE A 174 6.23 4.49 3.43
C PHE A 174 7.37 4.41 4.44
N ALA A 175 7.67 3.20 4.90
CA ALA A 175 8.87 2.92 5.67
C ALA A 175 9.87 2.14 4.81
N ILE A 176 11.17 2.38 5.02
CA ILE A 176 12.25 1.59 4.44
C ILE A 176 12.69 0.59 5.51
N ARG A 177 12.76 -0.69 5.17
CA ARG A 177 13.01 -1.79 6.09
C ARG A 177 14.10 -2.71 5.60
N GLU A 178 14.87 -3.24 6.54
CA GLU A 178 15.91 -4.24 6.31
C GLU A 178 15.87 -5.27 7.44
N GLY A 179 15.83 -6.55 7.11
CA GLY A 179 15.75 -7.62 8.11
C GLY A 179 14.55 -7.48 9.07
N GLY A 180 13.43 -6.92 8.59
CA GLY A 180 12.24 -6.65 9.38
C GLY A 180 12.29 -5.40 10.27
N ARG A 181 13.42 -4.68 10.32
CA ARG A 181 13.58 -3.43 11.09
C ARG A 181 13.40 -2.21 10.20
N THR A 182 12.79 -1.16 10.72
CA THR A 182 12.71 0.14 10.03
C THR A 182 14.07 0.82 10.07
N VAL A 183 14.57 1.22 8.91
CA VAL A 183 15.85 1.93 8.73
C VAL A 183 15.68 3.31 8.10
N GLY A 184 14.46 3.64 7.65
CA GLY A 184 14.15 4.95 7.11
C GLY A 184 12.65 5.17 6.98
N ALA A 185 12.26 6.41 6.75
CA ALA A 185 10.89 6.81 6.48
C ALA A 185 10.88 7.73 5.26
N GLY A 186 9.92 7.55 4.36
CA GLY A 186 9.86 8.33 3.14
C GLY A 186 8.46 8.71 2.71
N ILE A 187 8.42 9.61 1.74
CA ILE A 187 7.21 10.09 1.09
C ILE A 187 7.43 10.10 -0.42
N VAL A 188 6.43 9.61 -1.16
CA VAL A 188 6.41 9.65 -2.61
C VAL A 188 6.24 11.11 -3.06
N VAL A 189 7.19 11.64 -3.82
CA VAL A 189 7.16 13.01 -4.34
C VAL A 189 6.58 13.05 -5.74
N THR A 190 7.06 12.16 -6.62
CA THR A 190 6.65 12.13 -8.02
C THR A 190 6.62 10.70 -8.52
N ILE A 191 5.57 10.36 -9.27
CA ILE A 191 5.44 9.04 -9.91
C ILE A 191 6.02 9.13 -11.31
N LYS A 192 6.93 8.20 -11.65
CA LYS A 192 7.57 8.12 -12.97
C LYS A 192 6.91 7.07 -13.87
N GLU A 193 6.53 5.92 -13.31
CA GLU A 193 5.91 4.80 -14.03
C GLU A 193 5.10 3.89 -13.11
#